data_AF-A0A948HEI3-F1
#
_entry.id   AF-A0A948HEI3-F1
#
_cell.length_a   1.000
_cell.length_b   1.000
_cell.length_c   1.000
_cell.angle_alpha   90.00
_cell.angle_beta   90.00
_cell.angle_gamma   90.00
#
_symmetry.space_group_name_H-M   'P 1'
#
loop_
_entity.id
_entity.type
_entity.pdbx_description
1 polymer ?
#
loop_
_entity_poly.entity_id
_entity_poly.type
_entity_poly.pdbx_seq_one_letter_code
_entity_poly.pdbx_strand_id
1 'polypeptide(L)' 'MEDKELIKKLPAFKKGRNFTFYELSKMLDVQIPTIERWFKTQRINRVYAQMIRERLSI' A
#
# COMPACT_ATOMS: atom_id res chain seq x y z
N MET A 1 -4.54 8.51 -13.55
CA MET A 1 -5.47 7.37 -13.37
C MET A 1 -5.14 6.74 -12.02
N GLU A 2 -6.06 6.83 -11.08
CA GLU A 2 -5.91 6.31 -9.71
C GLU A 2 -6.36 4.85 -9.66
N ASP A 3 -5.57 3.99 -9.03
CA ASP A 3 -5.84 2.56 -8.90
C ASP A 3 -6.75 2.28 -7.71
N LYS A 4 -8.06 2.57 -7.87
CA LYS A 4 -9.07 2.42 -6.81
C LYS A 4 -9.19 1.00 -6.25
N GLU A 5 -8.78 -0.01 -7.01
CA GLU A 5 -8.80 -1.42 -6.57
C GLU A 5 -7.78 -1.71 -5.47
N LEU A 6 -6.57 -1.17 -5.60
CA LEU A 6 -5.49 -1.39 -4.63
C LEU A 6 -5.81 -0.74 -3.30
N ILE A 7 -6.43 0.44 -3.31
CA ILE A 7 -6.87 1.13 -2.09
C ILE A 7 -7.90 0.30 -1.31
N LYS A 8 -8.70 -0.54 -1.98
CA LYS A 8 -9.62 -1.47 -1.30
C LYS A 8 -8.94 -2.75 -0.83
N LYS A 9 -7.97 -3.27 -1.61
CA LYS A 9 -7.22 -4.50 -1.28
C LYS A 9 -6.16 -4.28 -0.19
N LEU A 10 -5.50 -3.13 -0.15
CA LEU A 10 -4.40 -2.84 0.78
C LEU A 10 -4.82 -2.86 2.26
N PRO A 11 -5.96 -2.27 2.66
CA PRO A 11 -6.44 -2.35 4.04
C PRO A 11 -6.84 -3.78 4.43
N ALA A 12 -7.48 -4.51 3.51
CA ALA A 12 -7.82 -5.92 3.72
C ALA A 12 -6.57 -6.78 3.89
N PHE A 13 -5.55 -6.56 3.06
CA PHE A 13 -4.25 -7.23 3.15
C PHE A 13 -3.51 -6.91 4.44
N LYS A 14 -3.47 -5.63 4.84
CA LYS A 14 -2.89 -5.18 6.11
C LYS A 14 -3.58 -5.83 7.31
N LYS A 15 -4.91 -5.91 7.30
CA LYS A 15 -5.72 -6.49 8.38
C LYS A 15 -5.60 -8.02 8.43
N GLY A 16 -5.52 -8.69 7.28
CA GLY A 16 -5.39 -10.14 7.21
C GLY A 16 -4.03 -10.69 7.65
N ARG A 17 -2.96 -9.88 7.54
CA ARG A 17 -1.59 -10.27 7.94
C ARG A 17 -1.04 -9.48 9.14
N ASN A 18 -1.87 -8.64 9.76
CA ASN A 18 -1.51 -7.79 10.90
C ASN A 18 -0.24 -6.94 10.68
N PHE A 19 -0.01 -6.48 9.46
CA PHE A 19 1.19 -5.71 9.12
C PHE A 19 1.17 -4.32 9.76
N THR A 20 2.31 -3.91 10.32
CA THR A 20 2.52 -2.52 10.75
C THR A 20 2.93 -1.65 9.55
N PHE A 21 2.84 -0.32 9.71
CA PHE A 21 3.35 0.60 8.68
C PHE A 21 4.87 0.46 8.49
N TYR A 22 5.59 0.05 9.53
CA TYR A 22 7.03 -0.24 9.47
C TYR A 22 7.32 -1.44 8.57
N GLU A 23 6.57 -2.54 8.74
CA GLU A 23 6.73 -3.73 7.90
C GLU A 23 6.40 -3.44 6.44
N LEU A 24 5.32 -2.69 6.18
CA LEU A 24 4.99 -2.24 4.82
C LEU A 24 6.07 -1.33 4.23
N SER A 25 6.67 -0.47 5.05
CA SER A 25 7.78 0.39 4.66
C SER A 25 9.00 -0.43 4.24
N LYS A 26 9.35 -1.46 5.02
CA LYS A 26 10.43 -2.40 4.71
C LYS A 26 10.17 -3.23 3.46
N MET A 27 8.94 -3.73 3.26
CA MET A 27 8.60 -4.59 2.12
C MET A 27 8.52 -3.82 0.81
N LEU A 28 7.98 -2.61 0.85
CA LEU A 28 7.76 -1.78 -0.33
C LEU A 28 8.95 -0.85 -0.61
N ASP A 29 9.89 -0.72 0.33
CA ASP A 29 10.99 0.24 0.26
C ASP A 29 10.48 1.70 0.15
N VAL A 30 9.44 2.01 0.93
CA VAL A 30 8.75 3.32 0.90
C VAL A 30 8.73 3.90 2.30
N GLN A 31 8.90 5.22 2.41
CA GLN A 31 8.81 5.90 3.70
C GLN A 31 7.44 5.71 4.38
N ILE A 32 7.45 5.43 5.68
CA ILE A 32 6.26 5.34 6.54
C ILE A 32 5.24 6.48 6.30
N PRO A 33 5.63 7.78 6.29
CA PRO A 33 4.67 8.87 6.07
C PRO A 33 3.96 8.81 4.71
N THR A 34 4.61 8.26 3.69
CA THR A 34 3.99 8.07 2.37
C THR A 34 2.93 6.97 2.43
N ILE A 35 3.21 5.89 3.14
CA ILE A 35 2.24 4.81 3.39
C ILE A 35 1.09 5.36 4.23
N GLU A 36 1.35 6.07 5.32
CA GLU A 36 0.30 6.71 6.13
C GLU A 36 -0.59 7.63 5.30
N ARG A 37 0.01 8.43 4.40
CA ARG A 37 -0.75 9.27 3.45
C ARG A 37 -1.66 8.43 2.58
N TRP A 38 -1.21 7.30 2.03
CA TRP A 38 -2.06 6.44 1.19
C TRP A 38 -3.25 5.87 1.96
N PHE A 39 -3.02 5.44 3.21
CA PHE A 39 -4.10 4.93 4.06
C PHE A 39 -5.06 6.05 4.50
N LYS A 40 -4.57 7.26 4.78
CA LYS A 40 -5.38 8.40 5.20
C LYS A 40 -6.19 9.01 4.05
N THR A 41 -5.55 9.17 2.90
CA THR A 41 -6.17 9.78 1.71
C THR A 41 -6.93 8.78 0.85
N GLN A 42 -6.72 7.48 1.08
CA GLN A 42 -7.22 6.41 0.23
C GLN A 42 -6.85 6.65 -1.25
N ARG A 43 -5.61 7.09 -1.49
CA ARG A 43 -5.08 7.37 -2.83
C ARG A 43 -3.67 6.82 -2.95
N ILE A 44 -3.42 6.05 -4.01
CA ILE A 44 -2.11 5.51 -4.37
C ILE A 44 -1.87 5.89 -5.83
N ASN A 45 -0.71 6.48 -6.11
CA ASN A 45 -0.34 6.84 -7.48
C ASN A 45 -0.02 5.57 -8.29
N ARG A 46 -0.23 5.59 -9.61
CA ARG A 46 -0.06 4.44 -10.51
C ARG A 46 1.31 3.76 -10.38
N VAL A 47 2.39 4.55 -10.20
CA VAL A 47 3.75 4.02 -10.01
C VAL A 47 3.84 3.16 -8.76
N TYR A 48 3.35 3.67 -7.63
CA TYR A 48 3.31 2.91 -6.38
C TYR A 48 2.32 1.76 -6.44
N ALA A 49 1.20 1.93 -7.15
CA ALA A 49 0.22 0.89 -7.34
C ALA A 49 0.84 -0.32 -8.05
N GLN A 50 1.51 -0.09 -9.17
CA GLN A 50 2.23 -1.12 -9.90
C GLN A 50 3.28 -1.81 -9.03
N MET A 51 4.11 -1.04 -8.33
CA MET A 51 5.13 -1.58 -7.44
C MET A 51 4.53 -2.44 -6.32
N ILE A 52 3.41 -2.01 -5.73
CA ILE A 52 2.69 -2.79 -4.71
C ILE A 52 2.15 -4.10 -5.30
N ARG A 53 1.57 -4.08 -6.52
CA ARG A 53 1.11 -5.32 -7.17
C ARG A 53 2.25 -6.29 -7.40
N GLU A 54 3.40 -5.79 -7.86
CA GLU A 54 4.59 -6.62 -8.10
C GLU A 54 5.17 -7.19 -6.79
N ARG A 55 5.31 -6.35 -5.75
CA ARG A 55 5.91 -6.73 -4.46
C ARG A 55 5.01 -7.62 -3.61
N LEU A 56 3.71 -7.33 -3.56
CA LEU A 56 2.74 -8.04 -2.74
C LEU A 56 1.98 -9.12 -3.51
N SER A 57 2.19 -9.24 -4.83
CA SER A 57 1.52 -10.19 -5.73
C SER A 57 -0.02 -10.16 -5.62
N ILE A 58 -0.62 -8.95 -5.67
CA ILE A 58 -2.06 -8.67 -5.50
C ILE A 58 -2.69 -7.81 -6.59
#